data_AF-A0A7J4AA37-F1
#
_entry.id   AF-A0A7J4AA37-F1
#
_cell.length_a   1.000
_cell.length_b   1.000
_cell.length_c   1.000
_cell.angle_alpha   90.00
_cell.angle_beta   90.00
_cell.angle_gamma   90.00
#
_symmetry.space_group_name_H-M   'P 1'
#
loop_
_entity.id
_entity.type
_entity.pdbx_description
1 polymer ?
#
loop_
_entity_poly.entity_id
_entity_poly.type
_entity_poly.pdbx_seq_one_letter_code
_entity_poly.pdbx_strand_id
1 'polypeptide(L)'
;MLKEARNELVKGINIINTKIYCNKETKGRFKEESNMSLFIRYNYKENFLCNLKLFYGRGEFYKEWVEIYNINPFLNSFYFFDSIIEEEFLRFFYKYLENKGKIFIEYYKDPETSKQLERNYPIIVSRIGYKLFKIGFINFKDWYFAEGFYEGGQKIQAEKNLDSNIILNFFKKINFEIINFLKENKNKEADEIKKKSLYYAKETLRVLKTYLG
;
A
#
# COMPACT_ATOMS: atom_id res chain seq x y z
N MET A 1 11.41 -10.58 11.38
CA MET A 1 10.82 -9.32 10.90
C MET A 1 9.31 -9.45 10.67
N LEU A 2 8.77 -9.96 9.55
CA LEU A 2 7.29 -10.01 9.37
C LEU A 2 6.57 -10.96 10.35
N LYS A 3 7.25 -12.00 10.85
CA LYS A 3 6.77 -12.82 11.98
C LYS A 3 6.58 -12.01 13.26
N GLU A 4 7.36 -10.96 13.50
CA GLU A 4 7.18 -10.07 14.65
C GLU A 4 5.95 -9.20 14.47
N ALA A 5 5.71 -8.66 13.26
CA ALA A 5 4.46 -7.95 12.95
C ALA A 5 3.23 -8.82 13.26
N ARG A 6 3.26 -10.08 12.83
CA ARG A 6 2.21 -11.07 13.15
C ARG A 6 2.01 -11.19 14.67
N ASN A 7 3.08 -11.34 15.44
CA ASN A 7 3.00 -11.46 16.90
C ASN A 7 2.46 -10.17 17.57
N GLU A 8 2.83 -8.99 17.07
CA GLU A 8 2.28 -7.72 17.56
C GLU A 8 0.80 -7.58 17.23
N LEU A 9 0.36 -7.97 16.04
CA LEU A 9 -1.05 -7.98 15.66
C LEU A 9 -1.88 -8.95 16.51
N VAL A 10 -1.33 -10.10 16.90
CA VAL A 10 -2.00 -11.04 17.83
C VAL A 10 -2.20 -10.41 19.21
N LYS A 11 -1.21 -9.66 19.73
CA LYS A 11 -1.35 -8.91 21.00
C LYS A 11 -2.27 -7.67 20.84
N GLY A 12 -2.30 -7.15 19.62
CA GLY A 12 -2.94 -5.92 19.21
C GLY A 12 -2.00 -4.72 19.34
N ILE A 13 -1.98 -3.91 18.28
CA ILE A 13 -1.21 -2.68 18.18
C ILE A 13 -2.11 -1.47 18.41
N ASN A 14 -1.57 -0.44 19.05
CA ASN A 14 -2.27 0.83 19.21
C ASN A 14 -1.81 1.79 18.10
N ILE A 15 -2.77 2.36 17.37
CA ILE A 15 -2.53 3.42 16.39
C ILE A 15 -3.42 4.60 16.78
N ILE A 16 -2.81 5.66 17.31
CA ILE A 16 -3.49 6.85 17.84
C ILE A 16 -4.48 6.41 18.93
N ASN A 17 -5.79 6.59 18.69
CA ASN A 17 -6.86 6.27 19.63
C ASN A 17 -7.56 4.95 19.27
N THR A 18 -6.94 4.13 18.43
CA THR A 18 -7.48 2.86 17.96
C THR A 18 -6.60 1.69 18.37
N LYS A 19 -7.20 0.52 18.55
CA LYS A 19 -6.48 -0.75 18.68
C LYS A 19 -6.79 -1.63 17.47
N ILE A 20 -5.77 -2.02 16.71
CA ILE A 20 -5.86 -2.98 15.62
C ILE A 20 -5.32 -4.32 16.11
N TYR A 21 -6.06 -5.41 15.93
CA TYR A 21 -5.63 -6.71 16.42
C TYR A 21 -6.20 -7.87 15.58
N CYS A 22 -5.56 -9.02 15.71
CA CYS A 22 -5.99 -10.26 15.08
C CYS A 22 -7.10 -10.93 15.88
N ASN A 23 -8.27 -11.11 15.27
CA ASN A 23 -9.35 -11.88 15.89
C ASN A 23 -9.27 -13.38 15.54
N LYS A 24 -8.82 -13.69 14.33
CA LYS A 24 -8.70 -15.07 13.84
C LYS A 24 -7.44 -15.22 13.01
N GLU A 25 -6.69 -16.27 13.29
CA GLU A 25 -5.54 -16.68 12.49
C GLU A 25 -5.70 -18.12 12.02
N THR A 26 -5.35 -18.38 10.76
CA THR A 26 -5.29 -19.72 10.19
C THR A 26 -3.99 -19.93 9.42
N LYS A 27 -3.60 -21.19 9.26
CA LYS A 27 -2.47 -21.55 8.40
C LYS A 27 -2.79 -21.22 6.94
N GLY A 28 -1.80 -20.71 6.22
CA GLY A 28 -1.87 -20.47 4.78
C GLY A 28 -1.55 -21.69 3.93
N ARG A 29 -1.36 -21.46 2.63
CA ARG A 29 -1.01 -22.51 1.67
C ARG A 29 0.35 -23.16 1.95
N PHE A 30 1.32 -22.35 2.36
CA PHE A 30 2.68 -22.78 2.68
C PHE A 30 2.91 -22.86 4.19
N LYS A 31 3.98 -23.57 4.61
CA LYS A 31 4.39 -23.64 6.02
C LYS A 31 4.72 -22.26 6.58
N GLU A 32 5.25 -21.39 5.73
CA GLU A 32 5.67 -20.03 6.04
C GLU A 32 4.55 -19.00 5.76
N GLU A 33 3.31 -19.44 5.56
CA GLU A 33 2.17 -18.58 5.28
C GLU A 33 1.12 -18.63 6.40
N SER A 34 0.56 -17.48 6.76
CA SER A 34 -0.60 -17.34 7.65
C SER A 34 -1.65 -16.42 7.05
N ASN A 35 -2.92 -16.70 7.30
CA ASN A 35 -4.01 -15.76 7.04
C ASN A 35 -4.53 -15.20 8.38
N MET A 36 -4.81 -13.91 8.43
CA MET A 36 -5.33 -13.23 9.63
C MET A 36 -6.55 -12.39 9.26
N SER A 37 -7.57 -12.39 10.11
CA SER A 37 -8.67 -11.42 10.06
C SER A 37 -8.46 -10.37 11.13
N LEU A 38 -8.25 -9.13 10.69
CA LEU A 38 -8.00 -8.00 11.58
C LEU A 38 -9.26 -7.23 11.88
N PHE A 39 -9.33 -6.79 13.14
CA PHE A 39 -10.38 -5.94 13.67
C PHE A 39 -9.74 -4.67 14.20
N ILE A 40 -10.51 -3.58 14.15
CA ILE A 40 -10.15 -2.28 14.70
C ILE A 40 -11.18 -1.87 15.75
N ARG A 41 -10.70 -1.40 16.89
CA ARG A 41 -11.51 -0.90 17.99
C ARG A 41 -11.26 0.58 18.22
N TYR A 42 -12.35 1.35 18.31
CA TYR A 42 -12.36 2.78 18.65
C TYR A 42 -13.57 3.08 19.54
N ASN A 43 -13.36 3.73 20.69
CA ASN A 43 -14.41 4.07 21.66
C ASN A 43 -15.41 2.93 21.93
N TYR A 44 -14.89 1.74 22.28
CA TYR A 44 -15.65 0.51 22.55
C TYR A 44 -16.39 -0.10 21.35
N LYS A 45 -16.44 0.58 20.21
CA LYS A 45 -16.97 0.01 18.96
C LYS A 45 -15.88 -0.76 18.24
N GLU A 46 -16.29 -1.88 17.66
CA GLU A 46 -15.41 -2.79 16.98
C GLU A 46 -15.92 -3.02 15.56
N ASN A 47 -15.00 -3.00 14.59
CA ASN A 47 -15.28 -3.27 13.20
C ASN A 47 -14.26 -4.28 12.68
N PHE A 48 -14.70 -5.16 11.79
CA PHE A 48 -13.76 -5.83 10.89
C PHE A 48 -13.05 -4.77 10.05
N LEU A 49 -11.72 -4.87 9.95
CA LEU A 49 -10.87 -3.93 9.21
C LEU A 49 -10.47 -4.51 7.86
N CYS A 50 -9.79 -5.65 7.84
CA CYS A 50 -9.29 -6.29 6.62
C CYS A 50 -8.84 -7.72 6.91
N ASN A 51 -8.57 -8.46 5.84
CA ASN A 51 -7.82 -9.70 5.92
C ASN A 51 -6.36 -9.46 5.53
N LEU A 52 -5.47 -10.23 6.15
CA LEU A 52 -4.07 -10.32 5.79
C LEU A 52 -3.74 -11.74 5.31
N LYS A 53 -2.86 -11.81 4.31
CA LYS A 53 -2.08 -13.01 4.01
C LYS A 53 -0.61 -12.64 4.14
N LEU A 54 0.09 -13.32 5.04
CA LEU A 54 1.49 -13.07 5.35
C LEU A 54 2.31 -14.27 4.92
N PHE A 55 3.38 -14.05 4.16
CA PHE A 55 4.39 -15.06 3.85
C PHE A 55 5.73 -14.61 4.39
N TYR A 56 6.35 -15.43 5.25
CA TYR A 56 7.52 -15.05 6.03
C TYR A 56 8.87 -15.26 5.34
N GLY A 57 8.85 -15.49 4.03
CA GLY A 57 10.06 -15.82 3.27
C GLY A 57 10.50 -17.28 3.43
N ARG A 58 11.37 -17.72 2.51
CA ARG A 58 12.02 -19.03 2.54
C ARG A 58 13.40 -18.94 1.89
N GLY A 59 14.43 -19.04 2.74
CA GLY A 59 15.83 -18.94 2.31
C GLY A 59 16.13 -17.59 1.65
N GLU A 60 17.11 -17.58 0.76
CA GLU A 60 17.55 -16.33 0.11
C GLU A 60 16.65 -15.89 -1.05
N PHE A 61 15.96 -16.85 -1.68
CA PHE A 61 15.24 -16.65 -2.94
C PHE A 61 13.80 -16.15 -2.77
N TYR A 62 13.10 -16.59 -1.72
CA TYR A 62 11.71 -16.20 -1.48
C TYR A 62 11.65 -15.14 -0.39
N LYS A 63 11.49 -13.89 -0.81
CA LYS A 63 11.34 -12.75 0.10
C LYS A 63 9.97 -12.73 0.75
N GLU A 64 9.92 -12.17 1.95
CA GLU A 64 8.67 -12.05 2.69
C GLU A 64 7.72 -11.04 2.02
N TRP A 65 6.42 -11.27 2.19
CA TRP A 65 5.41 -10.35 1.69
C TRP A 65 4.14 -10.38 2.54
N VAL A 66 3.44 -9.26 2.54
CA VAL A 66 2.11 -9.10 3.13
C VAL A 66 1.13 -8.68 2.06
N GLU A 67 -0.02 -9.34 2.02
CA GLU A 67 -1.18 -8.93 1.23
C GLU A 67 -2.30 -8.47 2.16
N ILE A 68 -2.80 -7.26 1.91
CA ILE A 68 -3.92 -6.64 2.60
C ILE A 68 -5.11 -6.62 1.65
N TYR A 69 -6.18 -7.33 2.00
CA TYR A 69 -7.34 -7.50 1.12
C TYR A 69 -8.65 -7.56 1.90
N ASN A 70 -9.77 -7.49 1.17
CA ASN A 70 -11.12 -7.35 1.71
C ASN A 70 -11.19 -6.23 2.76
N ILE A 71 -10.66 -5.07 2.43
CA ILE A 71 -10.63 -3.91 3.33
C ILE A 71 -12.08 -3.45 3.55
N ASN A 72 -12.42 -3.10 4.80
CA ASN A 72 -13.65 -2.43 5.14
C ASN A 72 -13.40 -0.91 5.15
N PRO A 73 -13.85 -0.16 4.12
CA PRO A 73 -13.64 1.27 4.06
C PRO A 73 -14.49 2.04 5.08
N PHE A 74 -15.66 1.51 5.45
CA PHE A 74 -16.62 2.18 6.32
C PHE A 74 -16.54 1.60 7.72
N LEU A 75 -15.77 2.28 8.58
CA LEU A 75 -15.69 1.98 9.99
C LEU A 75 -16.70 2.84 10.74
N ASN A 76 -17.15 2.41 11.92
CA ASN A 76 -18.24 3.08 12.65
C ASN A 76 -17.97 4.55 13.02
N SER A 77 -16.73 5.02 12.88
CA SER A 77 -16.30 6.35 13.32
C SER A 77 -15.49 7.13 12.29
N PHE A 78 -15.05 6.50 11.20
CA PHE A 78 -14.29 7.17 10.15
C PHE A 78 -14.22 6.32 8.87
N TYR A 79 -13.84 6.96 7.78
CA TYR A 79 -13.52 6.30 6.51
C TYR A 79 -12.03 5.90 6.52
N PHE A 80 -11.73 4.62 6.23
CA PHE A 80 -10.37 4.09 6.37
C PHE A 80 -9.39 4.67 5.33
N PHE A 81 -9.78 4.72 4.06
CA PHE A 81 -8.88 5.22 3.02
C PHE A 81 -8.62 6.71 3.19
N ASP A 82 -7.36 7.08 2.98
CA ASP A 82 -6.78 8.39 3.24
C ASP A 82 -6.77 8.85 4.71
N SER A 83 -7.12 7.98 5.65
CA SER A 83 -6.97 8.27 7.07
C SER A 83 -5.51 8.19 7.52
N ILE A 84 -5.23 8.85 8.65
CA ILE A 84 -3.97 8.67 9.37
C ILE A 84 -3.79 7.22 9.87
N ILE A 85 -4.89 6.51 10.15
CA ILE A 85 -4.86 5.10 10.56
C ILE A 85 -4.35 4.22 9.41
N GLU A 86 -4.80 4.47 8.18
CA GLU A 86 -4.25 3.78 7.00
C GLU A 86 -2.75 4.06 6.87
N GLU A 87 -2.31 5.31 6.96
CA GLU A 87 -0.89 5.66 6.80
C GLU A 87 -0.01 4.96 7.84
N GLU A 88 -0.41 4.97 9.11
CA GLU A 88 0.34 4.31 10.18
C GLU A 88 0.25 2.79 10.11
N PHE A 89 -0.85 2.23 9.63
CA PHE A 89 -0.99 0.79 9.39
C PHE A 89 -0.08 0.31 8.25
N LEU A 90 0.07 1.11 7.19
CA LEU A 90 1.02 0.82 6.11
C LEU A 90 2.47 1.00 6.57
N ARG A 91 2.75 2.03 7.37
CA ARG A 91 4.07 2.28 7.98
C ARG A 91 4.49 1.14 8.91
N PHE A 92 3.54 0.58 9.66
CA PHE A 92 3.75 -0.60 10.49
C PHE A 92 4.33 -1.77 9.66
N PHE A 93 3.76 -2.10 8.51
CA PHE A 93 4.32 -3.15 7.66
C PHE A 93 5.67 -2.76 7.04
N TYR A 94 5.85 -1.51 6.60
CA TYR A 94 7.15 -1.08 6.08
C TYR A 94 8.28 -1.28 7.11
N LYS A 95 8.02 -1.02 8.39
CA LYS A 95 8.96 -1.26 9.49
C LYS A 95 9.36 -2.73 9.59
N TYR A 96 8.38 -3.63 9.48
CA TYR A 96 8.58 -5.08 9.64
C TYR A 96 8.93 -5.83 8.36
N LEU A 97 8.84 -5.21 7.19
CA LEU A 97 9.30 -5.81 5.94
C LEU A 97 10.82 -5.76 5.82
N GLU A 98 11.42 -6.87 5.42
CA GLU A 98 12.84 -7.02 5.13
C GLU A 98 13.22 -6.27 3.85
N ASN A 99 14.51 -6.14 3.60
CA ASN A 99 14.98 -5.61 2.33
C ASN A 99 14.46 -6.47 1.17
N LYS A 100 13.86 -5.85 0.15
CA LYS A 100 13.16 -6.50 -0.98
C LYS A 100 11.83 -7.17 -0.60
N GLY A 101 11.35 -6.97 0.64
CA GLY A 101 10.03 -7.36 1.09
C GLY A 101 8.92 -6.56 0.40
N LYS A 102 7.76 -7.18 0.23
CA LYS A 102 6.65 -6.62 -0.58
C LYS A 102 5.38 -6.45 0.23
N ILE A 103 4.64 -5.39 -0.10
CA ILE A 103 3.26 -5.20 0.31
C ILE A 103 2.36 -5.26 -0.92
N PHE A 104 1.23 -5.95 -0.81
CA PHE A 104 0.16 -5.99 -1.80
C PHE A 104 -1.10 -5.41 -1.15
N ILE A 105 -1.78 -4.49 -1.83
CA ILE A 105 -2.97 -3.81 -1.30
C ILE A 105 -4.08 -3.90 -2.33
N GLU A 106 -5.20 -4.52 -1.95
CA GLU A 106 -6.42 -4.48 -2.73
C GLU A 106 -7.01 -3.07 -2.75
N TYR A 107 -7.20 -2.51 -3.95
CA TYR A 107 -7.69 -1.14 -4.11
C TYR A 107 -9.12 -1.07 -4.65
N TYR A 108 -9.81 -2.20 -4.88
CA TYR A 108 -11.17 -2.22 -5.45
C TYR A 108 -12.17 -1.31 -4.71
N LYS A 109 -12.08 -1.24 -3.38
CA LYS A 109 -12.96 -0.40 -2.53
C LYS A 109 -12.43 1.03 -2.30
N ASP A 110 -11.28 1.38 -2.89
CA ASP A 110 -10.68 2.71 -2.87
C ASP A 110 -11.03 3.44 -4.18
N PRO A 111 -12.14 4.20 -4.22
CA PRO A 111 -12.65 4.77 -5.46
C PRO A 111 -11.70 5.81 -6.06
N GLU A 112 -10.83 6.44 -5.27
CA GLU A 112 -9.88 7.41 -5.80
C GLU A 112 -8.77 6.70 -6.57
N THR A 113 -8.12 5.72 -5.94
CA THR A 113 -7.07 4.92 -6.60
C THR A 113 -7.62 4.21 -7.83
N SER A 114 -8.78 3.55 -7.74
CA SER A 114 -9.39 2.85 -8.88
C SER A 114 -9.59 3.78 -10.07
N LYS A 115 -10.18 4.96 -9.87
CA LYS A 115 -10.42 5.95 -10.94
C LYS A 115 -9.13 6.52 -11.51
N GLN A 116 -8.06 6.63 -10.73
CA GLN A 116 -6.76 7.08 -11.22
C GLN A 116 -6.12 6.04 -12.14
N LEU A 117 -6.14 4.76 -11.72
CA LEU A 117 -5.58 3.66 -12.50
C LEU A 117 -6.40 3.35 -13.76
N GLU A 118 -7.73 3.43 -13.70
CA GLU A 118 -8.62 3.32 -14.88
C GLU A 118 -8.29 4.36 -15.97
N ARG A 119 -7.70 5.50 -15.59
CA ARG A 119 -7.24 6.54 -16.51
C ARG A 119 -5.81 6.34 -16.99
N ASN A 120 -5.22 5.18 -16.70
CA ASN A 120 -3.82 4.85 -16.96
C ASN A 120 -2.84 5.86 -16.35
N TYR A 121 -3.20 6.49 -15.23
CA TYR A 121 -2.25 7.35 -14.53
C TYR A 121 -1.14 6.49 -13.89
N PRO A 122 0.11 6.96 -13.85
CA PRO A 122 1.18 6.25 -13.15
C PRO A 122 0.78 5.92 -11.70
N ILE A 123 1.15 4.73 -11.21
CA ILE A 123 0.81 4.29 -9.85
C ILE A 123 1.25 5.32 -8.81
N ILE A 124 2.42 5.93 -9.00
CA ILE A 124 2.98 6.91 -8.06
C ILE A 124 2.12 8.17 -7.89
N VAL A 125 1.29 8.50 -8.89
CA VAL A 125 0.35 9.63 -8.82
C VAL A 125 -1.06 9.20 -8.44
N SER A 126 -1.25 7.94 -8.03
CA SER A 126 -2.46 7.49 -7.35
C SER A 126 -2.39 7.79 -5.86
N ARG A 127 -3.55 7.85 -5.19
CA ARG A 127 -3.67 8.10 -3.75
C ARG A 127 -2.83 7.11 -2.93
N ILE A 128 -3.00 5.81 -3.16
CA ILE A 128 -2.25 4.78 -2.42
C ILE A 128 -0.77 4.72 -2.83
N GLY A 129 -0.45 4.89 -4.13
CA GLY A 129 0.93 4.85 -4.60
C GLY A 129 1.76 6.00 -4.04
N TYR A 130 1.20 7.21 -4.01
CA TYR A 130 1.80 8.36 -3.34
C TYR A 130 2.03 8.11 -1.84
N LYS A 131 1.03 7.56 -1.14
CA LYS A 131 1.13 7.26 0.29
C LYS A 131 2.24 6.24 0.58
N LEU A 132 2.33 5.17 -0.21
CA LEU A 132 3.39 4.17 -0.11
C LEU A 132 4.77 4.75 -0.42
N PHE A 133 4.87 5.65 -1.39
CA PHE A 133 6.12 6.34 -1.70
C PHE A 133 6.61 7.20 -0.53
N LYS A 134 5.72 8.00 0.08
CA LYS A 134 6.06 8.77 1.29
C LYS A 134 6.57 7.90 2.43
N ILE A 135 6.07 6.67 2.54
CA ILE A 135 6.49 5.71 3.57
C ILE A 135 7.88 5.12 3.27
N GLY A 136 8.31 5.11 2.00
CA GLY A 136 9.63 4.66 1.58
C GLY A 136 9.63 3.45 0.65
N PHE A 137 8.48 3.04 0.12
CA PHE A 137 8.42 2.07 -0.97
C PHE A 137 8.81 2.74 -2.29
N ILE A 138 9.49 2.02 -3.18
CA ILE A 138 10.12 2.64 -4.37
C ILE A 138 9.83 1.93 -5.69
N ASN A 139 9.40 0.67 -5.65
CA ASN A 139 9.14 -0.12 -6.84
C ASN A 139 7.70 -0.60 -6.80
N PHE A 140 6.94 -0.21 -7.82
CA PHE A 140 5.49 -0.34 -7.86
C PHE A 140 5.07 -1.18 -9.07
N LYS A 141 4.03 -1.99 -8.87
CA LYS A 141 3.37 -2.72 -9.94
C LYS A 141 1.88 -2.76 -9.69
N ASP A 142 1.10 -2.52 -10.74
CA ASP A 142 -0.33 -2.68 -10.74
C ASP A 142 -0.67 -4.09 -11.24
N TRP A 143 -1.48 -4.81 -10.47
CA TRP A 143 -2.01 -6.13 -10.78
C TRP A 143 -3.51 -5.98 -11.07
N TYR A 144 -3.81 -5.41 -12.24
CA TYR A 144 -5.15 -5.36 -12.80
C TYR A 144 -5.38 -6.61 -13.66
N PHE A 145 -6.29 -7.47 -13.24
CA PHE A 145 -6.78 -8.59 -14.05
C PHE A 145 -8.19 -8.25 -14.54
N ALA A 146 -8.30 -7.99 -15.85
CA ALA A 146 -9.54 -7.58 -16.50
C ALA A 146 -10.56 -8.73 -16.65
N GLU A 147 -10.09 -9.99 -16.62
CA GLU A 147 -10.88 -11.15 -17.03
C GLU A 147 -10.68 -12.33 -16.06
N GLY A 148 -11.77 -12.76 -15.42
CA GLY A 148 -11.83 -14.03 -14.71
C GLY A 148 -11.93 -13.91 -13.19
N PHE A 149 -13.08 -14.33 -12.65
CA PHE A 149 -13.42 -14.48 -11.23
C PHE A 149 -12.45 -15.36 -10.38
N TYR A 150 -11.33 -15.84 -10.95
CA TYR A 150 -10.54 -16.94 -10.40
C TYR A 150 -9.16 -16.57 -9.83
N GLU A 151 -8.62 -15.36 -10.06
CA GLU A 151 -7.25 -15.02 -9.63
C GLU A 151 -7.14 -13.70 -8.83
N GLY A 152 -7.97 -13.55 -7.80
CA GLY A 152 -7.81 -12.49 -6.80
C GLY A 152 -8.15 -11.08 -7.27
N GLY A 153 -8.34 -10.17 -6.30
CA GLY A 153 -8.75 -8.79 -6.56
C GLY A 153 -7.63 -7.93 -7.16
N GLN A 154 -8.05 -6.78 -7.70
CA GLN A 154 -7.20 -5.69 -8.17
C GLN A 154 -6.24 -5.21 -7.07
N LYS A 155 -4.92 -5.28 -7.30
CA LYS A 155 -3.91 -5.00 -6.27
C LYS A 155 -2.77 -4.11 -6.76
N ILE A 156 -2.32 -3.21 -5.90
CA ILE A 156 -1.01 -2.57 -6.05
C ILE A 156 0.01 -3.35 -5.23
N GLN A 157 1.12 -3.69 -5.85
CA GLN A 157 2.32 -4.16 -5.19
C GLN A 157 3.30 -3.00 -5.00
N ALA A 158 3.91 -2.91 -3.82
CA ALA A 158 5.05 -2.04 -3.57
C ALA A 158 6.19 -2.79 -2.86
N GLU A 159 7.44 -2.52 -3.25
CA GLU A 159 8.63 -3.18 -2.69
C GLU A 159 9.51 -2.18 -1.94
N LYS A 160 9.96 -2.61 -0.75
CA LYS A 160 10.97 -1.92 0.06
C LYS A 160 12.35 -2.26 -0.47
N ASN A 161 13.22 -1.27 -0.59
CA ASN A 161 14.62 -1.49 -0.89
C ASN A 161 15.50 -0.59 -0.04
N LEU A 162 16.65 -1.11 0.40
CA LEU A 162 17.63 -0.39 1.22
C LEU A 162 18.94 -0.10 0.46
N ASP A 163 19.10 -0.62 -0.76
CA ASP A 163 20.26 -0.37 -1.59
C ASP A 163 20.14 0.99 -2.29
N SER A 164 21.07 1.91 -1.98
CA SER A 164 21.06 3.29 -2.48
C SER A 164 21.14 3.39 -4.00
N ASN A 165 21.87 2.50 -4.68
CA ASN A 165 21.99 2.50 -6.13
C ASN A 165 20.66 2.06 -6.77
N ILE A 166 20.01 1.05 -6.19
CA ILE A 166 18.70 0.58 -6.63
C ILE A 166 17.65 1.68 -6.38
N ILE A 167 17.66 2.30 -5.20
CA ILE A 167 16.80 3.44 -4.86
C ILE A 167 16.94 4.56 -5.89
N LEU A 168 18.16 4.98 -6.20
CA LEU A 168 18.42 6.05 -7.15
C LEU A 168 17.88 5.74 -8.55
N ASN A 169 18.01 4.49 -9.00
CA ASN A 169 17.47 4.06 -10.29
C ASN A 169 15.94 4.11 -10.33
N PHE A 170 15.27 3.68 -9.25
CA PHE A 170 13.81 3.81 -9.14
C PHE A 170 13.37 5.26 -9.06
N PHE A 171 14.09 6.12 -8.35
CA PHE A 171 13.80 7.55 -8.30
C PHE A 171 13.90 8.21 -9.68
N LYS A 172 14.92 7.86 -10.48
CA LYS A 172 15.02 8.32 -11.87
C LYS A 172 13.82 7.85 -12.71
N LYS A 173 13.40 6.59 -12.57
CA LYS A 173 12.24 6.03 -13.27
C LYS A 173 10.95 6.76 -12.88
N ILE A 174 10.70 6.91 -11.58
CA ILE A 174 9.54 7.64 -11.05
C ILE A 174 9.53 9.09 -11.55
N ASN A 175 10.68 9.78 -11.50
CA ASN A 175 10.80 11.15 -11.98
C ASN A 175 10.42 11.25 -13.46
N PHE A 176 10.88 10.32 -14.29
CA PHE A 176 10.53 10.26 -15.70
C PHE A 176 9.03 10.04 -15.92
N GLU A 177 8.42 9.07 -15.23
CA GLU A 177 6.98 8.79 -15.30
C GLU A 177 6.14 10.02 -14.92
N ILE A 178 6.51 10.72 -13.85
CA ILE A 178 5.79 11.91 -13.40
C ILE A 178 5.93 13.07 -14.39
N ILE A 179 7.13 13.30 -14.93
CA ILE A 179 7.34 14.36 -15.92
C ILE A 179 6.48 14.11 -17.16
N ASN A 180 6.39 12.87 -17.64
CA ASN A 180 5.55 12.53 -18.79
C ASN A 180 4.07 12.72 -18.47
N PHE A 181 3.62 12.22 -17.32
CA PHE A 181 2.24 12.43 -16.85
C PHE A 181 1.87 13.92 -16.78
N LEU A 182 2.74 14.78 -16.24
CA LEU A 182 2.50 16.22 -16.15
C LEU A 182 2.42 16.88 -17.54
N LYS A 183 3.28 16.47 -18.49
CA LYS A 183 3.26 16.98 -19.87
C LYS A 183 1.94 16.64 -20.57
N GLU A 184 1.51 15.38 -20.48
CA GLU A 184 0.26 14.90 -21.10
C GLU A 184 -0.99 15.57 -20.53
N ASN A 185 -0.88 16.14 -19.32
CA ASN A 185 -1.99 16.69 -18.56
C ASN A 185 -1.99 18.23 -18.45
N LYS A 186 -1.03 18.93 -19.04
CA LYS A 186 -0.80 20.38 -18.88
C LYS A 186 -2.01 21.27 -19.24
N ASN A 187 -2.78 20.91 -20.27
CA ASN A 187 -3.80 21.77 -20.88
C ASN A 187 -5.22 21.19 -20.89
N LYS A 188 -5.46 20.02 -20.27
CA LYS A 188 -6.83 19.46 -20.22
C LYS A 188 -7.55 19.98 -18.99
N GLU A 189 -8.83 20.28 -19.13
CA GLU A 189 -9.70 20.59 -17.98
C GLU A 189 -9.53 19.52 -16.90
N ALA A 190 -9.47 19.97 -15.64
CA ALA A 190 -9.14 19.10 -14.52
C ALA A 190 -10.34 18.90 -13.62
N ASP A 191 -10.89 17.70 -13.67
CA ASP A 191 -11.78 17.21 -12.62
C ASP A 191 -11.01 16.95 -11.31
N GLU A 192 -11.73 16.58 -10.27
CA GLU A 192 -11.16 16.38 -8.94
C GLU A 192 -10.07 15.28 -8.92
N ILE A 193 -10.30 14.15 -9.61
CA ILE A 193 -9.34 13.03 -9.69
C ILE A 193 -8.03 13.49 -10.33
N LYS A 194 -8.13 14.24 -11.43
CA LYS A 194 -6.94 14.81 -12.08
C LYS A 194 -6.25 15.84 -11.18
N LYS A 195 -6.99 16.72 -10.51
CA LYS A 195 -6.41 17.71 -9.58
C LYS A 195 -5.60 17.04 -8.47
N LYS A 196 -6.14 15.99 -7.84
CA LYS A 196 -5.44 15.22 -6.80
C LYS A 196 -4.18 14.53 -7.34
N SER A 197 -4.28 13.90 -8.51
CA SER A 197 -3.13 13.22 -9.14
C SER A 197 -2.02 14.22 -9.54
N LEU A 198 -2.38 15.40 -10.03
CA LEU A 198 -1.43 16.50 -10.29
C LEU A 198 -0.78 17.03 -9.00
N TYR A 199 -1.52 17.04 -7.90
CA TYR A 199 -0.96 17.39 -6.59
C TYR A 199 0.06 16.33 -6.14
N TYR A 200 -0.29 15.04 -6.17
CA TYR A 200 0.63 13.95 -5.81
C TYR A 200 1.90 13.93 -6.67
N ALA A 201 1.77 14.19 -7.97
CA ALA A 201 2.89 14.35 -8.88
C ALA A 201 3.86 15.47 -8.42
N LYS A 202 3.32 16.65 -8.10
CA LYS A 202 4.14 17.80 -7.66
C LYS A 202 4.83 17.55 -6.32
N GLU A 203 4.12 16.99 -5.35
CA GLU A 203 4.71 16.66 -4.05
C GLU A 203 5.79 15.58 -4.19
N THR A 204 5.56 14.56 -5.02
CA THR A 204 6.56 13.53 -5.29
C THR A 204 7.81 14.12 -5.93
N LEU A 205 7.68 15.01 -6.93
CA LEU A 205 8.83 15.69 -7.53
C LEU A 205 9.63 16.53 -6.52
N ARG A 206 8.97 17.18 -5.57
CA ARG A 206 9.66 17.92 -4.50
C ARG A 206 10.54 17.00 -3.66
N VAL A 207 10.03 15.82 -3.31
CA VAL A 207 10.80 14.80 -2.60
C VAL A 207 11.96 14.31 -3.48
N LEU A 208 11.72 13.94 -4.74
CA LEU A 208 12.78 13.43 -5.61
C LEU A 208 13.90 14.44 -5.84
N LYS A 209 13.59 15.74 -5.87
CA LYS A 209 14.59 16.80 -6.03
C LYS A 209 15.65 16.78 -4.93
N THR A 210 15.33 16.32 -3.72
CA THR A 210 16.33 16.22 -2.64
C THR A 210 17.30 15.05 -2.80
N TYR A 211 17.03 14.12 -3.73
CA TYR A 211 17.85 12.94 -3.98
C TYR A 211 18.50 12.92 -5.38
N LEU A 212 17.89 13.59 -6.35
CA LEU A 212 18.34 13.64 -7.75
C LEU A 212 19.02 14.95 -8.14
N GLY A 213 18.92 15.99 -7.30
CA GLY A 213 19.40 17.34 -7.55
C GLY A 213 20.65 17.70 -6.77
#